data_AF-A0A821HE50-F1
#
_entry.id   AF-A0A821HE50-F1
#
_cell.length_a   1.000
_cell.length_b   1.000
_cell.length_c   1.000
_cell.angle_alpha   90.00
_cell.angle_beta   90.00
_cell.angle_gamma   90.00
#
_symmetry.space_group_name_H-M   'P 1'
#
loop_
_entity.id
_entity.type
_entity.pdbx_description
1 polymer ?
#
loop_
_entity_poly.entity_id
_entity_poly.type
_entity_poly.pdbx_seq_one_letter_code
_entity_poly.pdbx_strand_id
1 'polypeptide(L)' 'ARPGTSKHGRDVVLDLNTDCGSQSGVHQWLKNNGHKYGFKLTVKSEPWYWEFGGVGVRRASFS' A
#
# COMPACT_ATOMS: atom_id res chain seq x y z
N ALA A 1 -2.59 0.35 14.87
CA ALA A 1 -1.30 0.06 15.55
C ALA A 1 -1.21 0.85 16.86
N ARG A 2 -0.42 0.38 17.85
CA ARG A 2 -0.17 1.17 19.09
C ARG A 2 0.54 2.50 18.73
N PRO A 3 0.34 3.58 19.49
CA PRO A 3 1.05 4.83 19.25
C PRO A 3 2.58 4.60 19.16
N GLY A 4 3.24 5.24 18.18
CA GLY A 4 4.66 5.05 17.89
C GLY A 4 5.02 3.78 17.10
N THR A 5 4.10 2.81 16.93
CA THR A 5 4.35 1.60 16.14
C THR A 5 3.70 1.62 14.76
N SER A 6 2.79 2.56 14.50
CA SER A 6 2.20 2.77 13.17
C SER A 6 3.22 3.30 12.17
N LYS A 7 3.13 2.83 10.92
CA LYS A 7 3.86 3.42 9.79
C LYS A 7 3.25 4.76 9.35
N HIS A 8 1.98 5.04 9.66
CA HIS A 8 1.38 6.38 9.44
C HIS A 8 2.09 7.50 10.17
N GLY A 9 2.84 7.20 11.23
CA GLY A 9 3.61 8.20 11.97
C GLY A 9 5.09 8.28 11.58
N ARG A 10 5.59 7.41 10.69
CA ARG A 10 7.04 7.24 10.45
C ARG A 10 7.45 7.08 8.99
N ASP A 11 6.55 6.63 8.12
CA ASP A 11 6.78 6.39 6.68
C ASP A 11 5.79 7.20 5.82
N VAL A 12 6.00 7.22 4.50
CA VAL A 12 5.03 7.76 3.53
C VAL A 12 4.01 6.66 3.20
N VAL A 13 2.88 6.67 3.91
CA VAL A 13 1.76 5.74 3.71
C VAL A 13 0.47 6.50 3.45
N LEU A 14 -0.37 5.91 2.60
CA LEU A 14 -1.65 6.48 2.21
C LEU A 14 -2.77 5.45 2.40
N ASP A 15 -3.83 5.88 3.08
CA ASP A 15 -5.10 5.15 3.07
C ASP A 15 -5.95 5.64 1.91
N LEU A 16 -6.30 4.73 1.00
CA LEU A 16 -7.20 4.98 -0.11
C LEU A 16 -8.54 4.30 0.17
N ASN A 17 -9.63 5.04 0.06
CA ASN A 17 -10.95 4.42 0.15
C ASN A 17 -11.13 3.45 -1.03
N THR A 18 -11.16 2.15 -0.72
CA THR A 18 -11.38 1.09 -1.70
C THR A 18 -12.81 0.56 -1.65
N ASP A 19 -13.80 1.41 -1.38
CA ASP A 19 -15.21 1.02 -1.31
C ASP A 19 -15.43 -0.19 -0.38
N CYS A 20 -14.83 -0.11 0.81
CA CYS A 20 -14.97 -1.05 1.91
C CYS A 20 -14.58 -2.53 1.65
N GLY A 21 -13.89 -2.88 0.56
CA GLY A 21 -13.55 -4.30 0.37
C GLY A 21 -12.52 -4.66 -0.69
N SER A 22 -11.93 -5.85 -0.51
CA SER A 22 -10.90 -6.45 -1.38
C SER A 22 -11.41 -6.90 -2.76
N GLN A 23 -12.69 -6.65 -3.06
CA GLN A 23 -13.35 -6.97 -4.32
C GLN A 23 -13.74 -5.71 -5.11
N SER A 24 -13.48 -4.51 -4.58
CA SER A 24 -13.80 -3.28 -5.28
C SER A 24 -12.89 -3.07 -6.50
N GLY A 25 -13.42 -2.39 -7.51
CA GLY A 25 -12.65 -2.02 -8.70
C GLY A 25 -11.39 -1.21 -8.36
N VAL A 26 -11.46 -0.36 -7.33
CA VAL A 26 -10.32 0.43 -6.85
C VAL A 26 -9.24 -0.47 -6.26
N HIS A 27 -9.59 -1.40 -5.37
CA HIS A 27 -8.61 -2.33 -4.79
C HIS A 27 -7.93 -3.18 -5.87
N GLN A 28 -8.71 -3.69 -6.83
CA GLN A 28 -8.21 -4.55 -7.90
C GLN A 28 -7.31 -3.77 -8.85
N TRP A 29 -7.67 -2.53 -9.19
CA TRP A 29 -6.82 -1.66 -9.98
C TRP A 29 -5.50 -1.37 -9.26
N LEU A 30 -5.53 -1.07 -7.96
CA LEU A 30 -4.33 -0.80 -7.17
C LEU A 30 -3.44 -2.05 -7.05
N LYS A 31 -4.00 -3.26 -6.88
CA LYS A 31 -3.20 -4.50 -6.92
C LYS A 31 -2.47 -4.68 -8.25
N ASN A 32 -3.15 -4.37 -9.35
CA ASN A 32 -2.61 -4.57 -10.69
C ASN A 32 -1.69 -3.44 -11.16
N ASN A 33 -1.79 -2.23 -10.60
CA ASN A 33 -1.09 -1.04 -11.11
C ASN A 33 -0.28 -0.27 -10.07
N GLY A 34 -0.60 -0.36 -8.78
CA GLY A 34 0.01 0.46 -7.72
C GLY A 34 1.54 0.36 -7.69
N HIS A 35 2.09 -0.82 -7.97
CA HIS A 35 3.54 -1.04 -8.04
C HIS A 35 4.25 -0.20 -9.11
N LYS A 36 3.56 0.16 -10.21
CA LYS A 36 4.11 1.04 -11.27
C LYS A 36 4.36 2.45 -10.75
N TYR A 37 3.63 2.83 -9.71
CA TYR A 37 3.68 4.14 -9.07
C TYR A 37 4.34 4.09 -7.69
N GLY A 38 5.02 2.99 -7.34
CA GLY A 38 5.75 2.85 -6.08
C GLY A 38 4.91 2.43 -4.88
N PHE A 39 3.64 2.06 -5.06
CA PHE A 39 2.77 1.61 -3.97
C PHE A 39 2.76 0.09 -3.80
N LYS A 40 2.68 -0.36 -2.55
CA LYS A 40 2.62 -1.78 -2.18
C LYS A 40 1.55 -2.04 -1.13
N LEU A 41 0.79 -3.12 -1.31
CA LEU A 41 -0.13 -3.67 -0.31
C LEU A 41 0.65 -4.61 0.61
N THR A 42 1.05 -4.13 1.79
CA THR A 42 1.84 -4.93 2.75
C THR A 42 0.98 -5.56 3.84
N VAL A 43 -0.25 -5.08 4.04
CA VAL A 43 -1.21 -5.62 5.01
C VAL A 43 -2.41 -6.20 4.26
N LYS A 44 -2.45 -7.53 4.11
CA LYS A 44 -3.47 -8.23 3.30
C LYS A 44 -4.90 -8.08 3.84
N SER A 45 -5.06 -7.86 5.15
CA SER A 45 -6.36 -7.66 5.80
C SER A 45 -6.89 -6.23 5.68
N GLU A 46 -6.08 -5.29 5.19
CA GLU A 46 -6.41 -3.86 5.11
C GLU A 46 -6.34 -3.41 3.65
N PRO A 47 -7.41 -3.63 2.86
CA PRO A 47 -7.40 -3.36 1.42
C PRO A 47 -7.18 -1.88 1.06
N TRP A 48 -7.39 -0.98 2.03
CA TRP A 48 -7.16 0.47 1.93
C TRP A 48 -5.73 0.91 2.22
N TYR A 49 -4.89 0.07 2.84
CA TYR A 49 -3.57 0.48 3.33
C TYR A 49 -2.47 0.25 2.28
N TRP A 50 -1.83 1.33 1.82
CA TRP A 50 -0.78 1.28 0.80
C TRP A 50 0.49 2.00 1.23
N GLU A 51 1.62 1.28 1.19
CA GLU A 51 2.95 1.83 1.49
C GLU A 51 3.60 2.39 0.22
N PHE A 52 4.10 3.62 0.28
CA PHE A 52 4.88 4.22 -0.80
C PHE A 52 6.38 3.96 -0.58
N GLY A 53 6.99 3.27 -1.55
CA GLY A 53 8.42 2.94 -1.54
C GLY A 53 9.26 3.72 -2.55
N GLY A 54 8.67 4.68 -3.29
CA GLY A 54 9.35 5.47 -4.33
C GLY A 54 9.05 5.01 -5.77
N VAL A 55 8.98 5.95 -6.71
CA VAL A 55 8.77 5.71 -8.15
C VAL A 55 10.11 5.38 -8.82
N GLY A 56 10.19 4.30 -9.59
CA GLY A 56 11.41 3.93 -10.34
C GLY A 56 12.51 3.27 -9.49
N VAL A 57 12.26 2.98 -8.22
CA VAL A 57 13.15 2.17 -7.39
C VAL A 57 13.11 0.75 -7.95
N ARG A 58 14.14 0.38 -8.74
CA ARG A 58 14.41 -1.00 -9.14
C ARG A 58 14.25 -1.86 -7.90
N ARG A 59 13.50 -2.97 -8.04
CA ARG A 59 13.30 -3.98 -6.99
C ARG A 59 14.62 -4.16 -6.24
N ALA A 60 14.70 -3.63 -5.02
CA ALA A 60 15.60 -4.20 -4.05
C ALA A 60 15.04 -5.60 -3.84
N SER A 61 15.65 -6.56 -4.54
CA SER A 61 15.46 -7.97 -4.31
C SER A 61 15.73 -8.20 -2.84
N PHE A 62 14.68 -8.50 -2.09
CA PHE A 62 14.82 -9.09 -0.78
C PHE A 62 14.41 -10.55 -0.94
N SER A 63 15.41 -11.41 -0.73
CA SER A 63 15.32 -12.86 -0.64
C SER A 63 14.39 -13.32 0.47
#